data_AF-A0A254RD04-F1
#
_entry.id   AF-A0A254RD04-F1
#
_cell.length_a   1.000
_cell.length_b   1.000
_cell.length_c   1.000
_cell.angle_alpha   90.00
_cell.angle_beta   90.00
_cell.angle_gamma   90.00
#
_symmetry.space_group_name_H-M   'P 1'
#
loop_
_entity.id
_entity.type
_entity.pdbx_description
1 polymer ?
#
loop_
_entity_poly.entity_id
_entity_poly.type
_entity_poly.pdbx_seq_one_letter_code
_entity_poly.pdbx_strand_id
1 'polypeptide(L)'
;MAYAETHDSGKTPKPRKGARGGKRQETAAPDAARLMKSGDAAGMDAAFEAMSPEARKEVFDGIGKDVARVLGAEALGHMLRDSGMSGREIDARFGYDHAALSRTANGKSVSGPTLWRLFALAEALGFDIELKVTKRT
;
A
#
# COMPACT_ATOMS: atom_id res chain seq x y z
N MET A 1 -40.21 43.00 -34.07
CA MET A 1 -41.45 42.24 -34.22
C MET A 1 -41.11 40.78 -34.44
N ALA A 2 -41.49 39.91 -33.51
CA ALA A 2 -41.92 38.51 -33.68
C ALA A 2 -41.89 37.84 -32.29
N TYR A 3 -43.06 37.44 -31.82
CA TYR A 3 -43.32 36.73 -30.57
C TYR A 3 -43.06 35.23 -30.72
N ALA A 4 -42.70 34.55 -29.62
CA ALA A 4 -43.18 33.20 -29.31
C ALA A 4 -42.94 32.89 -27.82
N GLU A 5 -43.98 33.07 -27.01
CA GLU A 5 -44.17 32.31 -25.77
C GLU A 5 -44.56 30.87 -26.11
N THR A 6 -44.03 29.90 -25.39
CA THR A 6 -44.82 28.73 -24.95
C THR A 6 -44.30 28.28 -23.59
N HIS A 7 -45.20 28.26 -22.63
CA HIS A 7 -45.12 27.54 -21.37
C HIS A 7 -45.05 26.02 -21.63
N ASP A 8 -44.28 25.26 -20.86
CA ASP A 8 -44.78 23.99 -20.36
C ASP A 8 -44.23 23.65 -18.96
N SER A 9 -45.19 23.29 -18.12
CA SER A 9 -45.15 22.91 -16.74
C SER A 9 -44.84 21.41 -16.60
N GLY A 10 -43.76 21.07 -15.88
CA GLY A 10 -43.40 19.66 -15.65
C GLY A 10 -42.72 19.43 -14.31
N LYS A 11 -43.34 19.85 -13.20
CA LYS A 11 -42.96 19.38 -11.86
C LYS A 11 -43.11 17.86 -11.80
N THR A 12 -42.01 17.12 -11.65
CA THR A 12 -42.03 15.71 -11.22
C THR A 12 -41.35 15.54 -9.86
N PRO A 13 -41.83 14.61 -9.01
CA PRO A 13 -41.65 14.69 -7.56
C PRO A 13 -40.36 14.00 -7.10
N LYS A 14 -39.70 14.58 -6.08
CA LYS A 14 -38.64 13.91 -5.31
C LYS A 14 -39.21 12.70 -4.55
N PRO A 15 -38.63 11.48 -4.68
CA PRO A 15 -38.98 10.39 -3.78
C PRO A 15 -38.28 10.56 -2.42
N ARG A 16 -39.08 10.48 -1.35
CA ARG A 16 -38.65 10.48 0.06
C ARG A 16 -38.07 9.12 0.47
N LYS A 17 -37.13 9.19 1.42
CA LYS A 17 -36.54 8.10 2.20
C LYS A 17 -37.53 7.04 2.70
N GLY A 18 -37.09 5.78 2.69
CA GLY A 18 -37.29 4.85 3.82
C GLY A 18 -37.88 3.48 3.47
N ALA A 19 -37.04 2.42 3.58
CA ALA A 19 -37.36 1.06 4.04
C ALA A 19 -36.12 0.18 3.75
N ARG A 20 -35.14 0.08 4.66
CA ARG A 20 -35.00 -1.03 5.63
C ARG A 20 -35.53 -2.37 5.10
N GLY A 21 -34.62 -3.19 4.57
CA GLY A 21 -34.92 -4.55 4.14
C GLY A 21 -33.67 -5.28 3.67
N GLY A 22 -32.70 -5.48 4.56
CA GLY A 22 -31.50 -6.24 4.26
C GLY A 22 -30.94 -6.85 5.53
N LYS A 23 -31.47 -8.00 5.95
CA LYS A 23 -30.78 -8.87 6.89
C LYS A 23 -29.56 -9.43 6.16
N ARG A 24 -28.44 -8.70 6.17
CA ARG A 24 -27.13 -9.32 5.98
C ARG A 24 -26.95 -10.23 7.18
N GLN A 25 -26.98 -11.53 6.95
CA GLN A 25 -26.39 -12.48 7.88
C GLN A 25 -24.93 -12.07 8.03
N GLU A 26 -24.66 -11.40 9.14
CA GLU A 26 -23.35 -11.22 9.70
C GLU A 26 -22.89 -12.62 10.10
N THR A 27 -22.30 -13.34 9.14
CA THR A 27 -21.36 -14.39 9.47
C THR A 27 -20.23 -13.68 10.19
N ALA A 28 -20.30 -13.68 11.51
CA ALA A 28 -19.27 -13.19 12.39
C ALA A 28 -17.98 -13.93 12.02
N ALA A 29 -17.17 -13.31 11.15
CA ALA A 29 -15.76 -13.60 11.09
C ALA A 29 -15.25 -13.42 12.52
N PRO A 30 -14.56 -14.42 13.10
CA PRO A 30 -14.01 -14.27 14.44
C PRO A 30 -13.18 -13.00 14.45
N ASP A 31 -13.50 -12.14 15.41
CA ASP A 31 -12.94 -10.83 15.66
C ASP A 31 -11.41 -10.88 15.55
N ALA A 32 -10.86 -10.56 14.38
CA ALA A 32 -9.43 -10.68 14.09
C ALA A 32 -8.57 -9.86 15.06
N ALA A 33 -9.16 -8.81 15.64
CA ALA A 33 -8.57 -8.00 16.69
C ALA A 33 -8.34 -8.77 18.01
N ARG A 34 -9.08 -9.86 18.25
CA ARG A 34 -8.98 -10.67 19.47
C ARG A 34 -7.88 -11.73 19.37
N LEU A 35 -7.62 -12.26 18.17
CA LEU A 35 -6.54 -13.21 17.90
C LEU A 35 -5.15 -12.58 18.02
N MET A 36 -5.00 -11.28 17.74
CA MET A 36 -3.72 -10.58 17.86
C MET A 36 -3.27 -10.33 19.31
N LYS A 37 -4.11 -10.57 20.32
CA LYS A 37 -3.84 -10.22 21.73
C LYS A 37 -3.21 -11.36 22.55
N SER A 38 -3.24 -12.58 22.04
CA SER A 38 -2.53 -13.73 22.60
C SER A 38 -1.44 -14.11 21.60
N GLY A 39 -0.17 -14.10 21.99
CA GLY A 39 0.96 -14.57 21.16
C GLY A 39 0.93 -16.08 20.86
N ASP A 40 -0.25 -16.65 20.64
CA ASP A 40 -0.48 -18.01 20.26
C ASP A 40 -0.31 -18.14 18.74
N ALA A 41 0.93 -18.40 18.33
CA ALA A 41 1.28 -18.62 16.93
C ALA A 41 0.45 -19.74 16.28
N ALA A 42 0.09 -20.78 17.04
CA ALA A 42 -0.71 -21.89 16.54
C ALA A 42 -2.16 -21.46 16.24
N GLY A 43 -2.74 -20.59 17.08
CA GLY A 43 -4.06 -19.99 16.84
C GLY A 43 -4.09 -19.07 15.63
N MET A 44 -3.01 -18.33 15.38
CA MET A 44 -2.87 -17.47 14.20
C MET A 44 -2.71 -18.27 12.91
N ASP A 45 -1.93 -19.35 12.93
CA ASP A 45 -1.75 -20.25 11.77
C ASP A 45 -3.07 -20.95 11.42
N ALA A 46 -3.81 -21.47 12.41
CA ALA A 46 -5.10 -22.10 12.18
C ALA A 46 -6.15 -21.10 11.65
N ALA A 47 -6.15 -19.87 12.17
CA ALA A 47 -7.03 -18.81 11.68
C ALA A 47 -6.68 -18.41 10.24
N PHE A 48 -5.39 -18.34 9.90
CA PHE A 48 -4.92 -18.07 8.55
C PHE A 48 -5.32 -19.20 7.58
N GLU A 49 -5.16 -20.46 7.99
CA GLU A 49 -5.60 -21.61 7.20
C GLU A 49 -7.12 -21.72 7.05
N ALA A 50 -7.90 -21.11 7.94
CA ALA A 50 -9.35 -21.02 7.79
C ALA A 50 -9.81 -19.91 6.81
N MET A 51 -8.91 -19.00 6.40
CA MET A 51 -9.25 -17.89 5.49
C MET A 51 -9.47 -18.37 4.05
N SER A 52 -10.34 -17.67 3.31
CA SER A 52 -10.48 -17.87 1.86
C SER A 52 -9.19 -17.52 1.11
N PRO A 53 -8.96 -18.09 -0.08
CA PRO A 53 -7.77 -17.78 -0.90
C PRO A 53 -7.58 -16.28 -1.15
N GLU A 54 -8.68 -15.54 -1.36
CA GLU A 54 -8.67 -14.09 -1.60
C GLU A 54 -8.20 -13.34 -0.35
N ALA A 55 -8.71 -13.69 0.83
CA ALA A 55 -8.30 -13.10 2.09
C ALA A 55 -6.83 -13.40 2.41
N ARG A 56 -6.35 -14.63 2.15
CA ARG A 56 -4.93 -14.97 2.30
C ARG A 56 -4.04 -14.15 1.37
N LYS A 57 -4.47 -13.95 0.12
CA LYS A 57 -3.76 -13.10 -0.84
C LYS A 57 -3.63 -11.67 -0.32
N GLU A 58 -4.70 -11.09 0.23
CA GLU A 58 -4.65 -9.73 0.81
C GLU A 58 -3.66 -9.63 1.97
N VAL A 59 -3.61 -10.66 2.84
CA VAL A 59 -2.62 -10.75 3.92
C VAL A 59 -1.20 -10.80 3.35
N PHE A 60 -0.94 -11.66 2.35
CA PHE A 60 0.37 -11.75 1.71
C PHE A 60 0.78 -10.45 1.00
N ASP A 61 -0.15 -9.78 0.32
CA ASP A 61 0.10 -8.49 -0.32
C ASP A 61 0.43 -7.41 0.73
N GLY A 62 -0.23 -7.45 1.89
CA GLY A 62 0.07 -6.60 3.05
C GLY A 62 1.48 -6.84 3.58
N ILE A 63 1.82 -8.10 3.87
CA ILE A 63 3.16 -8.50 4.31
C ILE A 63 4.22 -8.10 3.29
N GLY A 64 3.96 -8.32 1.99
CA GLY A 64 4.87 -7.93 0.92
C GLY A 64 5.17 -6.43 0.91
N LYS A 65 4.15 -5.58 1.12
CA LYS A 65 4.32 -4.12 1.24
C LYS A 65 5.10 -3.75 2.48
N ASP A 66 4.86 -4.40 3.61
CA ASP A 66 5.61 -4.14 4.85
C ASP A 66 7.08 -4.53 4.71
N VAL A 67 7.36 -5.69 4.12
CA VAL A 67 8.72 -6.15 3.82
C VAL A 67 9.41 -5.17 2.86
N ALA A 68 8.75 -4.79 1.77
CA ALA A 68 9.28 -3.83 0.81
C ALA A 68 9.55 -2.46 1.46
N ARG A 69 8.68 -2.02 2.38
CA ARG A 69 8.87 -0.79 3.14
C ARG A 69 10.09 -0.86 4.04
N VAL A 70 10.23 -1.92 4.84
CA VAL A 70 11.33 -2.04 5.82
C VAL A 70 12.66 -2.24 5.11
N LEU A 71 12.78 -3.29 4.29
CA LEU A 71 14.04 -3.63 3.61
C LEU A 71 14.42 -2.56 2.59
N GLY A 72 13.44 -2.00 1.87
CA GLY A 72 13.70 -0.94 0.91
C GLY A 72 14.12 0.37 1.58
N ALA A 73 13.58 0.71 2.75
CA ALA A 73 14.03 1.87 3.53
C ALA A 73 15.45 1.68 4.06
N GLU A 74 15.77 0.49 4.54
CA GLU A 74 17.10 0.12 5.02
C GLU A 74 18.14 0.21 3.89
N ALA A 75 17.89 -0.48 2.77
CA ALA A 75 18.78 -0.45 1.59
C ALA A 75 18.97 0.98 1.08
N LEU A 76 17.89 1.77 1.01
CA LEU A 76 17.98 3.17 0.62
C LEU A 76 18.79 4.00 1.63
N GLY A 77 18.58 3.80 2.92
CA GLY A 77 19.35 4.46 3.97
C GLY A 77 20.85 4.16 3.90
N HIS A 78 21.22 2.92 3.57
CA HIS A 78 22.60 2.52 3.32
C HIS A 78 23.19 3.24 2.11
N MET A 79 22.54 3.16 0.95
CA MET A 79 23.02 3.83 -0.27
C MET A 79 23.19 5.34 -0.08
N LEU A 80 22.23 6.02 0.57
CA LEU A 80 22.31 7.45 0.83
C LEU A 80 23.47 7.81 1.76
N ARG A 81 23.71 7.01 2.80
CA ARG A 81 24.79 7.24 3.77
C ARG A 81 26.17 7.00 3.17
N ASP A 82 26.30 5.92 2.40
CA ASP A 82 27.60 5.42 1.96
C ASP A 82 28.02 6.04 0.61
N SER A 83 27.08 6.61 -0.16
CA SER A 83 27.39 7.32 -1.42
C SER A 83 28.25 8.58 -1.23
N GLY A 84 28.31 9.13 -0.02
CA GLY A 84 28.96 10.41 0.27
C GLY A 84 28.27 11.62 -0.38
N MET A 85 27.11 11.45 -1.03
CA MET A 85 26.35 12.53 -1.65
C MET A 85 25.21 12.99 -0.76
N SER A 86 24.99 14.31 -0.71
CA SER A 86 23.76 14.84 -0.14
C SER A 86 22.57 14.52 -1.04
N GLY A 87 21.38 14.40 -0.46
CA GLY A 87 20.18 14.15 -1.26
C GLY A 87 19.89 15.23 -2.32
N ARG A 88 20.32 16.49 -2.09
CA ARG A 88 20.23 17.57 -3.10
C ARG A 88 21.16 17.34 -4.28
N GLU A 89 22.35 16.77 -4.05
CA GLU A 89 23.26 16.40 -5.14
C GLU A 89 22.73 15.23 -5.93
N ILE A 90 22.11 14.25 -5.26
CA ILE A 90 21.46 13.11 -5.91
C ILE A 90 20.30 13.60 -6.80
N ASP A 91 19.48 14.53 -6.30
CA ASP A 91 18.42 15.18 -7.06
C ASP A 91 18.98 15.92 -8.29
N ALA A 92 19.98 16.78 -8.09
CA ALA A 92 20.58 17.57 -9.17
C ALA A 92 21.26 16.73 -10.25
N ARG A 93 21.88 15.59 -9.90
CA ARG A 93 22.65 14.75 -10.83
C ARG A 93 21.81 13.69 -11.53
N PHE A 94 20.82 13.14 -10.82
CA PHE A 94 20.10 11.95 -11.27
C PHE A 94 18.58 12.12 -11.32
N GLY A 95 18.06 13.28 -10.87
CA GLY A 95 16.63 13.61 -10.92
C GLY A 95 15.76 12.87 -9.91
N TYR A 96 16.36 12.29 -8.85
CA TYR A 96 15.58 11.68 -7.77
C TYR A 96 15.15 12.72 -6.74
N ASP A 97 13.83 12.87 -6.55
CA ASP A 97 13.27 13.75 -5.52
C ASP A 97 13.84 13.42 -4.12
N HIS A 98 14.70 14.30 -3.63
CA HIS A 98 15.32 14.19 -2.31
C HIS A 98 14.29 14.00 -1.19
N ALA A 99 13.16 14.70 -1.24
CA ALA A 99 12.14 14.60 -0.21
C ALA A 99 11.47 13.21 -0.23
N ALA A 100 11.24 12.65 -1.41
CA ALA A 100 10.74 11.28 -1.56
C ALA A 100 11.74 10.23 -1.08
N LEU A 101 13.03 10.39 -1.40
CA LEU A 101 14.10 9.51 -0.92
C LEU A 101 14.17 9.55 0.61
N SER A 102 14.20 10.76 1.19
CA SER A 102 14.24 10.94 2.65
C SER A 102 13.01 10.36 3.35
N ARG A 103 11.80 10.59 2.84
CA ARG A 103 10.58 9.97 3.40
C ARG A 103 10.66 8.45 3.37
N THR A 104 11.15 7.89 2.28
CA THR A 104 11.24 6.44 2.09
C THR A 104 12.30 5.83 3.00
N ALA A 105 13.50 6.41 3.07
CA ALA A 105 14.58 5.97 3.95
C ALA A 105 14.20 6.01 5.44
N ASN A 106 13.35 6.96 5.83
CA ASN A 106 12.83 7.07 7.19
C ASN A 106 11.59 6.18 7.46
N GLY A 107 11.26 5.25 6.57
CA GLY A 107 10.12 4.34 6.72
C GLY A 107 8.74 5.01 6.64
N LYS A 108 8.65 6.27 6.20
CA LYS A 108 7.39 7.03 6.09
C LYS A 108 6.62 6.75 4.80
N SER A 109 7.15 5.90 3.91
CA SER A 109 6.45 5.44 2.72
C SER A 109 5.43 4.35 3.08
N VAL A 110 4.24 4.39 2.49
CA VAL A 110 3.18 3.38 2.73
C VAL A 110 3.56 2.00 2.16
N SER A 111 4.29 1.96 1.04
CA SER A 111 4.60 0.72 0.31
C SER A 111 6.10 0.49 0.08
N GLY A 112 6.96 1.33 0.66
CA GLY A 112 8.40 1.33 0.36
C GLY A 112 8.74 1.86 -1.03
N PRO A 113 10.03 1.80 -1.42
CA PRO A 113 10.44 2.05 -2.80
C PRO A 113 10.06 0.86 -3.69
N THR A 114 9.76 1.13 -4.96
CA THR A 114 9.64 0.06 -5.95
C THR A 114 11.01 -0.56 -6.23
N LEU A 115 11.05 -1.86 -6.54
CA LEU A 115 12.30 -2.58 -6.78
C LEU A 115 13.14 -1.93 -7.89
N TRP A 116 12.51 -1.54 -9.00
CA TRP A 116 13.22 -0.88 -10.11
C TRP A 116 13.87 0.45 -9.70
N ARG A 117 13.26 1.21 -8.77
CA ARG A 117 13.84 2.46 -8.27
C ARG A 117 15.06 2.21 -7.41
N LEU A 118 15.06 1.13 -6.62
CA LEU A 118 16.23 0.72 -5.85
C LEU A 118 17.40 0.38 -6.77
N PHE A 119 17.17 -0.44 -7.80
CA PHE A 119 18.23 -0.79 -8.76
C PHE A 119 18.75 0.42 -9.55
N ALA A 120 17.85 1.28 -10.04
CA ALA A 120 18.25 2.46 -10.80
C ALA A 120 19.05 3.45 -9.94
N LEU A 121 18.71 3.57 -8.65
CA LEU A 121 19.47 4.41 -7.72
C LEU A 121 20.81 3.77 -7.34
N ALA A 122 20.83 2.45 -7.12
CA ALA A 122 22.06 1.71 -6.83
C ALA A 122 23.08 1.87 -7.95
N GLU A 123 22.66 1.65 -9.20
CA GLU A 123 23.49 1.88 -10.40
C GLU A 123 24.01 3.32 -10.45
N ALA A 124 23.15 4.30 -10.24
CA ALA A 124 23.52 5.72 -10.25
C ALA A 124 24.56 6.09 -9.16
N LEU A 125 24.52 5.39 -8.02
CA LEU A 125 25.39 5.63 -6.89
C LEU A 125 26.59 4.66 -6.82
N GLY A 126 26.71 3.72 -7.77
CA GLY A 126 27.80 2.74 -7.83
C GLY A 126 27.68 1.60 -6.81
N PHE A 127 26.47 1.17 -6.50
CA PHE A 127 26.19 0.03 -5.62
C PHE A 127 25.67 -1.16 -6.40
N ASP A 128 26.05 -2.36 -5.95
CA ASP A 128 25.46 -3.61 -6.40
C ASP A 128 24.32 -4.02 -5.47
N ILE A 129 23.22 -4.51 -6.06
CA ILE A 129 22.10 -5.13 -5.32
C ILE A 129 22.00 -6.60 -5.70
N GLU A 130 22.12 -7.49 -4.72
CA GLU A 130 21.89 -8.92 -4.89
C GLU A 130 20.49 -9.33 -4.40
N LEU A 131 19.71 -9.99 -5.27
CA LEU A 131 18.47 -10.65 -4.90
C LEU A 131 18.65 -12.17 -4.96
N LYS A 132 18.52 -12.84 -3.82
CA LYS A 132 18.63 -14.30 -3.72
C LYS A 132 17.33 -14.92 -3.25
N VAL A 133 16.84 -15.90 -4.01
CA VAL A 133 15.72 -16.76 -3.62
C VAL A 133 16.25 -18.18 -3.49
N THR A 134 16.04 -18.80 -2.33
CA THR A 134 16.45 -20.20 -2.08
C THR A 134 15.23 -21.01 -1.69
N LYS A 135 15.07 -22.19 -2.29
CA LYS A 135 14.01 -23.12 -1.93
C LYS A 135 14.30 -23.69 -0.54
N ARG A 136 13.33 -23.62 0.37
CA ARG A 136 13.43 -24.31 1.67
C ARG A 136 13.40 -25.82 1.38
N THR A 137 14.47 -26.52 1.77
CA THR A 137 14.57 -28.00 1.68
C THR A 137 14.05 -28.62 2.96
#